data_AF-A0A9C6T7A0-F1
#
_entry.id   AF-A0A9C6T7A0-F1
#
_cell.length_a   1.000
_cell.length_b   1.000
_cell.length_c   1.000
_cell.angle_alpha   90.00
_cell.angle_beta   90.00
_cell.angle_gamma   90.00
#
_symmetry.space_group_name_H-M   'P 1'
#
loop_
_entity.id
_entity.type
_entity.pdbx_description
1 polymer ?
#
loop_
_entity_poly.entity_id
_entity_poly.type
_entity_poly.pdbx_seq_one_letter_code
_entity_poly.pdbx_strand_id
1 'polypeptide(L)'
;MANENINEMQNCIQALTQIVVQQMQLPNANSRTRARNQIEKETRYLPTFTGQDGTLHGFIASVDQIMQEYADDADQVFSVIFNTKIQGQARTVLTINTPTTWEECKEKLRHHYRPRMDQMGLTRKINNLRVTSIKDLDIKL
;
A
#
# COMPACT_ATOMS: atom_id res chain seq x y z
N MET A 1 -16.62 -56.73 25.34
CA MET A 1 -16.58 -55.93 26.57
C MET A 1 -15.22 -55.28 26.85
N ALA A 2 -14.12 -55.98 27.15
CA ALA A 2 -12.82 -55.31 27.40
C ALA A 2 -12.15 -54.71 26.15
N ASN A 3 -12.26 -55.35 24.99
CA ASN A 3 -11.65 -54.88 23.73
C ASN A 3 -12.36 -53.68 23.09
N GLU A 4 -13.67 -53.52 23.31
CA GLU A 4 -14.43 -52.39 22.76
C GLU A 4 -14.02 -51.07 23.42
N ASN A 5 -13.84 -51.07 24.75
CA ASN A 5 -13.31 -49.90 25.46
C ASN A 5 -11.91 -49.50 25.01
N ILE A 6 -11.06 -50.46 24.66
CA ILE A 6 -9.70 -50.17 24.18
C ILE A 6 -9.75 -49.52 22.79
N ASN A 7 -10.61 -50.00 21.90
CA ASN A 7 -10.79 -49.42 20.56
C ASN A 7 -11.42 -48.01 20.62
N GLU A 8 -12.41 -47.79 21.49
CA GLU A 8 -12.98 -46.45 21.68
C GLU A 8 -11.96 -45.46 22.24
N MET A 9 -11.13 -45.90 23.18
CA MET A 9 -10.08 -45.05 23.75
C MET A 9 -9.00 -44.72 22.72
N GLN A 10 -8.62 -45.67 21.86
CA GLN A 10 -7.69 -45.42 20.74
C GLN A 10 -8.28 -44.47 19.70
N ASN A 11 -9.57 -44.59 19.38
CA ASN A 11 -10.25 -43.68 18.48
C ASN A 11 -10.31 -42.24 19.04
N CYS A 12 -10.56 -42.10 20.35
CA CYS A 12 -10.51 -40.80 21.02
C CYS A 12 -9.11 -40.18 20.98
N ILE A 13 -8.06 -40.96 21.22
CA ILE A 13 -6.67 -40.48 21.15
C ILE A 13 -6.32 -40.03 19.72
N GLN A 14 -6.73 -40.78 18.70
CA GLN A 14 -6.50 -40.39 17.30
C GLN A 14 -7.25 -39.11 16.92
N ALA A 15 -8.51 -38.96 17.34
CA ALA A 15 -9.29 -37.74 17.11
C ALA A 15 -8.65 -36.52 17.78
N LEU A 16 -8.20 -36.66 19.04
CA LEU A 16 -7.50 -35.59 19.75
C LEU A 16 -6.19 -35.21 19.08
N THR A 17 -5.43 -36.21 18.60
CA THR A 17 -4.16 -35.97 17.90
C THR A 17 -4.39 -35.21 16.58
N GLN A 18 -5.44 -35.55 15.83
CA GLN A 18 -5.81 -34.83 14.61
C GLN A 18 -6.21 -33.37 14.89
N ILE A 19 -6.97 -33.12 15.96
CA ILE A 19 -7.38 -31.75 16.34
C ILE A 19 -6.16 -30.90 16.71
N VAL A 20 -5.18 -31.46 17.43
CA VAL A 20 -3.95 -30.75 17.82
C VAL A 20 -3.08 -30.42 16.60
N VAL A 21 -2.95 -31.36 15.64
CA VAL A 21 -2.20 -31.12 14.40
C VAL A 21 -2.90 -30.07 13.52
N GLN A 22 -4.23 -30.09 13.46
CA GLN A 22 -5.02 -29.13 12.69
C GLN A 22 -4.96 -27.71 13.29
N GLN A 23 -4.87 -27.59 14.63
CA GLN A 23 -4.62 -26.30 15.29
C GLN A 23 -3.22 -25.73 15.04
N MET A 24 -2.20 -26.59 14.89
CA MET A 24 -0.83 -26.15 14.56
C MET A 24 -0.64 -25.73 13.10
N GLN A 25 -1.56 -26.08 12.20
CA GLN A 25 -1.47 -25.78 10.76
C GLN A 25 -2.33 -24.59 10.32
N LEU A 26 -3.08 -23.96 11.23
CA LEU A 26 -3.70 -22.67 10.93
C LEU A 26 -2.59 -21.60 10.83
N PRO A 27 -2.48 -20.85 9.71
CA PRO A 27 -1.55 -19.74 9.63
C PRO A 27 -1.82 -18.80 10.80
N ASN A 28 -0.80 -18.66 11.64
CA ASN A 28 -0.87 -18.08 12.98
C ASN A 28 -1.55 -16.70 12.90
N ALA A 29 -2.80 -16.55 13.35
CA ALA A 29 -3.51 -15.27 13.34
C ALA A 29 -2.70 -14.17 14.07
N ASN A 30 -1.83 -14.57 15.00
CA ASN A 30 -0.91 -13.69 15.71
C ASN A 30 0.24 -13.15 14.81
N SER A 31 0.73 -13.89 13.81
CA SER A 31 1.78 -13.40 12.91
C SER A 31 1.24 -12.33 11.95
N ARG A 32 0.06 -12.55 11.36
CA ARG A 32 -0.64 -11.55 10.53
C ARG A 32 -0.96 -10.27 11.31
N THR A 33 -1.38 -10.40 12.57
CA THR A 33 -1.69 -9.25 13.43
C THR A 33 -0.42 -8.45 13.78
N ARG A 34 0.71 -9.12 14.01
CA ARG A 34 2.00 -8.46 14.25
C ARG A 34 2.51 -7.74 13.00
N ALA A 35 2.43 -8.38 11.83
CA ALA A 35 2.77 -7.75 10.55
C ALA A 35 1.92 -6.49 10.31
N ARG A 36 0.60 -6.57 10.56
CA ARG A 36 -0.30 -5.41 10.48
C ARG A 36 0.13 -4.26 11.38
N ASN A 37 0.40 -4.56 12.64
CA ASN A 37 0.79 -3.54 13.63
C ASN A 37 2.14 -2.88 13.28
N GLN A 38 3.07 -3.63 12.66
CA GLN A 38 4.33 -3.08 12.18
C GLN A 38 4.11 -2.16 10.98
N ILE A 39 3.32 -2.60 10.00
CA ILE A 39 2.93 -1.80 8.83
C ILE A 39 2.21 -0.52 9.26
N GLU A 40 1.30 -0.59 10.23
CA GLU A 40 0.59 0.60 10.76
C GLU A 40 1.55 1.59 11.45
N LYS A 41 2.59 1.10 12.14
CA LYS A 41 3.62 1.97 12.74
C LYS A 41 4.48 2.65 11.68
N GLU A 42 4.87 1.94 10.63
CA GLU A 42 5.76 2.49 9.60
C GLU A 42 5.02 3.40 8.64
N THR A 43 3.79 3.02 8.27
CA THR A 43 2.90 3.90 7.51
C THR A 43 2.47 5.13 8.32
N ARG A 44 2.63 5.17 9.65
CA ARG A 44 2.27 6.34 10.48
C ARG A 44 2.89 7.64 9.99
N TYR A 45 4.14 7.60 9.55
CA TYR A 45 4.88 8.77 9.06
C TYR A 45 4.55 9.15 7.62
N LEU A 46 3.83 8.29 6.91
CA LEU A 46 3.46 8.54 5.53
C LEU A 46 2.43 9.69 5.47
N PRO A 47 2.63 10.70 4.62
CA PRO A 47 1.73 11.84 4.53
C PRO A 47 0.35 11.41 4.04
N THR A 48 -0.70 12.00 4.59
CA THR A 48 -2.07 11.78 4.12
C THR A 48 -2.28 12.51 2.80
N PHE A 49 -2.75 11.79 1.78
CA PHE A 49 -3.13 12.37 0.51
C PHE A 49 -4.62 12.71 0.48
N THR A 50 -4.93 13.99 0.30
CA THR A 50 -6.30 14.51 0.30
C THR A 50 -6.82 14.87 -1.09
N GLY A 51 -5.96 14.88 -2.12
CA GLY A 51 -6.30 15.25 -3.49
C GLY A 51 -5.64 16.55 -4.00
N GLN A 52 -4.43 16.88 -3.54
CA GLN A 52 -3.67 18.02 -4.06
C GLN A 52 -2.62 17.56 -5.08
N ASP A 53 -2.71 18.04 -6.32
CA ASP A 53 -1.83 17.63 -7.44
C ASP A 53 -0.33 17.70 -7.10
N GLY A 54 0.10 18.76 -6.41
CA GLY A 54 1.52 19.02 -6.12
C GLY A 54 2.16 18.02 -5.16
N THR A 55 1.37 17.27 -4.37
CA THR A 55 1.88 16.31 -3.38
C THR A 55 1.71 14.87 -3.82
N LEU A 56 1.02 14.61 -4.94
CA LEU A 56 0.74 13.26 -5.40
C LEU A 56 2.02 12.47 -5.70
N HIS A 57 3.00 13.09 -6.37
CA HIS A 57 4.22 12.39 -6.75
C HIS A 57 5.04 11.95 -5.54
N GLY A 58 5.19 12.83 -4.54
CA GLY A 58 5.86 12.51 -3.29
C GLY A 58 5.13 11.43 -2.50
N PHE A 59 3.80 11.51 -2.43
CA PHE A 59 2.97 10.48 -1.80
C PHE A 59 3.16 9.11 -2.46
N ILE A 60 3.04 9.03 -3.80
CA ILE A 60 3.22 7.76 -4.53
C ILE A 60 4.61 7.18 -4.28
N ALA A 61 5.67 8.00 -4.35
CA ALA A 61 7.03 7.54 -4.12
C ALA A 61 7.24 6.98 -2.71
N SER A 62 6.68 7.63 -1.68
CA SER A 62 6.74 7.13 -0.31
C SER A 62 6.00 5.81 -0.13
N VAL A 63 4.83 5.65 -0.77
CA VAL A 63 4.08 4.39 -0.72
C VAL A 63 4.81 3.28 -1.49
N ASP A 64 5.36 3.58 -2.66
CA ASP A 64 6.12 2.61 -3.46
C ASP A 64 7.33 2.05 -2.67
N GLN A 65 8.01 2.90 -1.88
CA GLN A 65 9.08 2.44 -1.00
C GLN A 65 8.60 1.42 0.04
N ILE A 66 7.48 1.68 0.72
CA ILE A 66 6.91 0.75 1.70
C ILE A 66 6.43 -0.53 1.03
N MET A 67 5.79 -0.42 -0.14
CA MET A 67 5.32 -1.59 -0.90
C MET A 67 6.48 -2.50 -1.31
N GLN A 68 7.66 -1.94 -1.60
CA GLN A 68 8.86 -2.71 -1.93
C GLN A 68 9.43 -3.42 -0.70
N GLU A 69 9.38 -2.80 0.48
CA GLU A 69 9.87 -3.38 1.74
C GLU A 69 8.97 -4.53 2.24
N TYR A 70 7.68 -4.48 1.91
CA TYR A 70 6.67 -5.47 2.31
C TYR A 70 6.04 -6.18 1.11
N ALA A 71 6.85 -6.57 0.11
CA ALA A 71 6.36 -7.17 -1.12
C ALA A 71 5.51 -8.44 -0.89
N ASP A 72 5.84 -9.23 0.13
CA ASP A 72 5.10 -10.45 0.50
C ASP A 72 3.73 -10.18 1.13
N ASP A 73 3.54 -8.97 1.68
CA ASP A 73 2.32 -8.53 2.39
C ASP A 73 1.64 -7.32 1.68
N ALA A 74 1.90 -7.14 0.38
CA ALA A 74 1.50 -5.96 -0.39
C ALA A 74 -0.01 -5.64 -0.29
N ASP A 75 -0.88 -6.66 -0.28
CA ASP A 75 -2.33 -6.49 -0.12
C ASP A 75 -2.70 -5.88 1.23
N GLN A 76 -2.00 -6.27 2.29
CA GLN A 76 -2.24 -5.79 3.64
C GLN A 76 -1.74 -4.36 3.81
N VAL A 77 -0.58 -4.05 3.25
CA VAL A 77 -0.03 -2.69 3.18
C VAL A 77 -0.97 -1.77 2.41
N PHE A 78 -1.44 -2.21 1.24
CA PHE A 78 -2.39 -1.48 0.43
C PHE A 78 -3.66 -1.16 1.22
N SER A 79 -4.24 -2.16 1.89
CA SER A 79 -5.45 -1.98 2.69
C SER A 79 -5.25 -0.94 3.81
N VAL A 80 -4.11 -0.97 4.51
CA VAL A 80 -3.80 -0.01 5.57
C VAL A 80 -3.67 1.40 4.98
N ILE A 81 -2.92 1.57 3.89
CA ILE A 81 -2.68 2.87 3.25
C ILE A 81 -3.97 3.44 2.68
N PHE A 82 -4.76 2.63 1.97
CA PHE A 82 -6.03 3.06 1.38
C PHE A 82 -7.01 3.57 2.45
N ASN A 83 -7.10 2.87 3.59
CA ASN A 83 -8.04 3.21 4.64
C ASN A 83 -7.59 4.39 5.52
N THR A 84 -6.27 4.56 5.73
CA THR A 84 -5.75 5.53 6.70
C THR A 84 -5.15 6.77 6.06
N LYS A 85 -4.51 6.65 4.90
CA LYS A 85 -3.72 7.71 4.26
C LYS A 85 -4.37 8.34 3.05
N ILE A 86 -5.39 7.72 2.47
CA ILE A 86 -6.17 8.35 1.40
C ILE A 86 -7.47 8.90 2.01
N GLN A 87 -7.61 10.22 1.98
CA GLN A 87 -8.72 10.92 2.62
C GLN A 87 -9.30 12.01 1.72
N GLY A 88 -10.38 12.67 2.17
CA GLY A 88 -10.97 13.80 1.48
C GLY A 88 -11.40 13.49 0.04
N GLN A 89 -11.10 14.42 -0.87
CA GLN A 89 -11.51 14.33 -2.27
C GLN A 89 -10.88 13.13 -2.98
N ALA A 90 -9.62 12.80 -2.67
CA ALA A 90 -8.94 11.63 -3.23
C ALA A 90 -9.69 10.34 -2.90
N ARG A 91 -10.22 10.21 -1.69
CA ARG A 91 -11.03 9.06 -1.31
C ARG A 91 -12.33 9.01 -2.11
N THR A 92 -13.05 10.13 -2.23
CA THR A 92 -14.29 10.20 -3.02
C THR A 92 -14.08 9.77 -4.48
N VAL A 93 -12.98 10.20 -5.09
CA VAL A 93 -12.61 9.82 -6.47
C VAL A 93 -12.40 8.32 -6.60
N LEU A 94 -11.73 7.71 -5.62
CA LEU A 94 -11.46 6.28 -5.64
C LEU A 94 -12.67 5.42 -5.28
N THR A 95 -13.65 5.92 -4.53
CA THR A 95 -14.85 5.15 -4.14
C THR A 95 -15.76 4.79 -5.32
N ILE A 96 -15.78 5.61 -6.39
CA ILE A 96 -16.63 5.36 -7.58
C ILE A 96 -16.19 4.07 -8.28
N ASN A 97 -14.89 3.78 -8.27
CA ASN A 97 -14.32 2.53 -8.75
C ASN A 97 -13.19 2.14 -7.79
N THR A 98 -13.52 1.45 -6.71
CA THR A 98 -12.55 1.09 -5.67
C THR A 98 -11.41 0.25 -6.25
N PRO A 99 -10.16 0.73 -6.23
CA PRO A 99 -9.02 -0.07 -6.66
C PRO A 99 -8.79 -1.25 -5.71
N THR A 100 -8.43 -2.39 -6.28
CA THR A 100 -8.14 -3.61 -5.51
C THR A 100 -6.65 -3.79 -5.24
N THR A 101 -5.82 -3.19 -6.08
CA THR A 101 -4.36 -3.21 -5.95
C THR A 101 -3.80 -1.79 -5.87
N TRP A 102 -2.57 -1.69 -5.37
CA TRP A 102 -1.85 -0.42 -5.34
C TRP A 102 -1.58 0.15 -6.74
N GLU A 103 -1.30 -0.70 -7.73
CA GLU A 103 -1.08 -0.25 -9.12
C GLU A 103 -2.32 0.43 -9.72
N GLU A 104 -3.49 -0.18 -9.55
CA GLU A 104 -4.76 0.41 -9.99
C GLU A 104 -5.05 1.74 -9.30
N CYS A 105 -4.74 1.83 -8.01
CA CYS A 105 -4.88 3.06 -7.23
C CYS A 105 -3.97 4.16 -7.78
N LYS A 106 -2.69 3.83 -8.03
CA LYS A 106 -1.70 4.75 -8.61
C LYS A 106 -2.15 5.28 -9.96
N GLU A 107 -2.59 4.42 -10.87
CA GLU A 107 -3.04 4.84 -12.20
C GLU A 107 -4.23 5.80 -12.12
N LYS A 108 -5.23 5.49 -11.28
CA LYS A 108 -6.40 6.35 -11.08
C LYS A 108 -6.03 7.72 -10.53
N LEU A 109 -5.18 7.75 -9.49
CA LEU A 109 -4.71 9.00 -8.92
C LEU A 109 -3.92 9.83 -9.95
N ARG A 110 -3.02 9.18 -10.70
CA ARG A 110 -2.24 9.84 -11.77
C ARG A 110 -3.13 10.37 -12.89
N HIS A 111 -4.18 9.66 -13.25
CA HIS A 111 -5.10 10.09 -14.30
C HIS A 111 -5.95 11.27 -13.84
N HIS A 112 -6.48 11.22 -12.62
CA HIS A 112 -7.39 12.24 -12.09
C HIS A 112 -6.67 13.55 -11.73
N TYR A 113 -5.52 13.44 -11.07
CA TYR A 113 -4.71 14.57 -10.60
C TYR A 113 -3.53 14.85 -11.53
N ARG A 114 -3.67 14.46 -12.82
CA ARG A 114 -2.65 14.74 -13.83
C ARG A 114 -2.55 16.26 -13.98
N PRO A 115 -1.37 16.88 -13.78
CA PRO A 115 -1.20 18.28 -14.08
C PRO A 115 -1.54 18.49 -15.56
N ARG A 116 -2.60 19.26 -15.85
CA ARG A 116 -2.86 19.76 -17.19
C ARG A 116 -1.81 20.82 -17.51
N MET A 117 -0.61 20.40 -17.87
CA MET A 117 0.32 21.28 -18.58
C MET A 117 -0.08 21.26 -20.05
N ASP A 118 -0.62 22.37 -20.51
CA ASP A 118 -0.80 22.66 -21.92
C ASP A 118 0.57 22.79 -22.61
N GLN A 119 0.61 22.51 -23.91
CA GLN A 119 1.84 22.53 -24.70
C GLN A 119 2.53 23.91 -24.64
N MET A 120 1.74 24.99 -24.51
CA MET A 120 2.25 26.35 -24.38
C MET A 120 2.86 26.56 -22.98
N GLY A 121 2.24 26.05 -21.92
CA GLY A 121 2.80 25.97 -20.57
C GLY A 121 4.14 25.21 -20.49
N LEU A 122 4.28 24.09 -21.20
CA LEU A 122 5.55 23.37 -21.33
C LEU A 122 6.61 24.21 -22.05
N THR A 123 6.26 24.80 -23.19
CA THR A 123 7.16 25.64 -23.99
C THR A 123 7.65 26.85 -23.19
N ARG A 124 6.76 27.48 -22.42
CA ARG A 124 7.10 28.62 -21.56
C ARG A 124 8.05 28.23 -20.43
N LYS A 125 7.83 27.07 -19.81
CA LYS A 125 8.69 26.54 -18.74
C LYS A 125 10.09 26.19 -19.26
N ILE A 126 10.17 25.58 -20.45
CA ILE A 126 11.44 25.30 -21.15
C ILE A 126 12.19 26.60 -21.46
N ASN A 127 11.51 27.59 -22.02
CA ASN A 127 12.13 28.88 -22.35
C ASN A 127 12.63 29.61 -21.09
N ASN A 128 11.86 29.59 -20.00
CA ASN A 128 12.31 30.17 -18.73
C ASN A 128 13.58 29.48 -18.20
N LEU A 129 13.65 28.14 -18.25
CA LEU A 129 14.85 27.40 -17.82
C LEU A 129 16.09 27.74 -18.68
N ARG A 130 15.93 27.85 -20.00
CA ARG A 130 17.02 28.25 -20.90
C ARG A 130 17.51 29.67 -20.61
N VAL A 131 16.60 30.60 -20.39
CA VAL A 131 16.94 32.01 -20.09
C VAL A 131 17.66 32.12 -18.74
N THR A 132 17.26 31.37 -17.72
CA THR A 132 17.97 31.36 -16.43
C THR A 132 19.39 30.79 -16.57
N SER A 133 19.58 29.65 -17.25
CA SER A 133 20.93 29.13 -17.49
C SER A 133 21.82 30.08 -18.31
N ILE A 134 21.26 30.81 -19.28
CA ILE A 134 22.04 31.80 -20.05
C ILE A 134 22.41 33.00 -19.18
N LYS A 135 21.48 33.52 -18.36
CA LYS A 135 21.78 34.64 -17.44
C LYS A 135 22.85 34.29 -16.41
N ASP A 136 22.84 33.06 -15.88
CA ASP A 136 23.87 32.60 -14.95
C ASP A 136 25.25 32.40 -15.60
N LEU A 137 25.30 32.18 -16.92
CA LEU A 137 26.54 32.13 -17.70
C LEU A 137 27.06 33.54 -18.03
N ASP A 138 26.17 34.50 -18.28
CA ASP A 138 26.51 35.88 -18.66
C ASP A 138 27.00 36.73 -17.47
N ILE A 139 26.70 36.33 -16.23
CA ILE A 139 27.21 36.98 -15.01
C ILE A 139 28.64 36.48 -14.64
N LYS A 140 29.13 35.42 -15.29
CA LYS A 140 30.45 34.82 -15.02
C LYS A 140 31.52 35.12 -16.09
N LEU A 141 31.23 36.00 -17.04
CA LEU A 141 32.18 36.56 -18.01
C LEU A 141 32.51 38.02 -17.65
#